data_AF-A0A6P8C6D7-F1
#
_entry.id   AF-A0A6P8C6D7-F1
#
_cell.length_a   1.000
_cell.length_b   1.000
_cell.length_c   1.000
_cell.angle_alpha   90.00
_cell.angle_beta   90.00
_cell.angle_gamma   90.00
#
_symmetry.space_group_name_H-M   'P 1'
#
loop_
_entity.id
_entity.type
_entity.pdbx_description
1 polymer ?
#
loop_
_entity_poly.entity_id
_entity_poly.type
_entity_poly.pdbx_seq_one_letter_code
_entity_poly.pdbx_strand_id
1 'polypeptide(L)'
;MRNMYNIQGIIEADLIKPLINLLQQADHRIKQEAAFAIGSAICKADDDQLRYFGNQGCVRPFSNLLASDNREVLHYSLRVVEKILKVGHADKKSGKTGDENVYLEMLRNAGGICKLLHLTDHARDEDIQERAKKVIQTYYWMEQEMVFSKDDEGGTNASYGSNSSWRS
;
A
#
# COMPACT_ATOMS: atom_id res chain seq x y z
N MET A 1 -19.73 -14.99 -25.36
CA MET A 1 -18.86 -15.99 -24.71
C MET A 1 -17.81 -15.24 -23.90
N ARG A 2 -18.00 -15.12 -22.59
CA ARG A 2 -17.04 -14.48 -21.68
C ARG A 2 -15.98 -15.51 -21.32
N ASN A 3 -14.84 -15.49 -22.00
CA ASN A 3 -13.68 -16.27 -21.57
C ASN A 3 -13.04 -15.53 -20.38
N MET A 4 -13.78 -15.48 -19.27
CA MET A 4 -13.33 -15.02 -17.97
C MET A 4 -12.35 -16.07 -17.50
N TYR A 5 -11.06 -15.85 -17.80
CA TYR A 5 -9.98 -16.40 -16.99
C TYR A 5 -10.31 -16.05 -15.54
N ASN A 6 -10.94 -16.98 -14.85
CA ASN A 6 -11.27 -16.86 -13.44
C ASN A 6 -9.95 -16.58 -12.75
N ILE A 7 -9.76 -15.37 -12.22
CA ILE A 7 -8.58 -15.00 -11.45
C ILE A 7 -8.42 -15.99 -10.29
N GLN A 8 -9.56 -16.51 -9.80
CA GLN A 8 -9.65 -17.63 -8.88
C GLN A 8 -8.87 -18.87 -9.36
N GLY A 9 -8.97 -19.26 -10.64
CA GLY A 9 -8.22 -20.39 -11.19
C GLY A 9 -6.71 -20.12 -11.34
N ILE A 10 -6.29 -18.86 -11.52
CA ILE A 10 -4.87 -18.47 -11.52
C ILE A 10 -4.29 -18.49 -10.10
N ILE A 11 -5.10 -18.08 -9.12
CA ILE A 11 -4.77 -18.15 -7.69
C ILE A 11 -4.69 -19.60 -7.23
N GLU A 12 -5.67 -20.43 -7.59
CA GLU A 12 -5.72 -21.87 -7.24
C GLU A 12 -4.61 -22.67 -7.94
N ALA A 13 -4.16 -22.26 -9.12
CA ALA A 13 -3.01 -22.85 -9.80
C ALA A 13 -1.64 -22.44 -9.21
N ASP A 14 -1.61 -21.67 -8.12
CA ASP A 14 -0.43 -21.09 -7.46
C ASP A 14 0.57 -20.42 -8.43
N LEU A 15 0.06 -19.85 -9.53
CA LEU A 15 0.89 -19.23 -10.57
C LEU A 15 1.52 -17.91 -10.10
N ILE A 16 1.06 -17.37 -8.97
CA ILE A 16 1.51 -16.08 -8.43
C ILE A 16 2.95 -16.17 -7.91
N LYS A 17 3.31 -17.22 -7.16
CA LYS A 17 4.68 -17.42 -6.66
C LYS A 17 5.72 -17.55 -7.78
N PRO A 18 5.54 -18.40 -8.81
CA PRO A 18 6.51 -18.50 -9.90
C PRO A 18 6.58 -17.22 -10.74
N LEU A 19 5.47 -16.48 -10.90
CA LEU A 19 5.48 -15.17 -11.56
C LEU A 19 6.27 -14.12 -10.76
N ILE A 20 6.17 -14.11 -9.43
CA ILE A 20 6.98 -13.25 -8.55
C ILE A 20 8.46 -13.64 -8.60
N ASN A 21 8.76 -14.93 -8.65
CA ASN A 21 10.14 -15.41 -8.79
C ASN A 21 10.74 -15.03 -10.17
N LEU A 22 9.95 -15.13 -11.24
CA LEU A 22 10.31 -14.64 -12.57
C LEU A 22 10.55 -13.13 -12.58
N LEU A 23 9.75 -12.35 -11.85
CA LEU A 23 9.97 -10.90 -11.69
C LEU A 23 11.31 -10.55 -11.06
N GLN A 24 11.91 -11.44 -10.27
CA GLN A 24 13.24 -11.24 -9.68
C GLN A 24 14.36 -11.73 -10.61
N GLN A 25 14.19 -12.91 -11.23
CA GLN A 25 15.26 -13.61 -11.93
C GLN A 25 15.28 -13.41 -13.46
N ALA A 26 14.17 -12.97 -14.07
CA ALA A 26 14.05 -12.96 -15.53
C ALA A 26 14.66 -11.72 -16.20
N ASP A 27 14.76 -11.78 -17.53
CA ASP A 27 15.19 -10.68 -18.38
C ASP A 27 14.24 -9.48 -18.32
N HIS A 28 14.73 -8.27 -18.62
CA HIS A 28 13.97 -7.02 -18.52
C HIS A 28 12.61 -7.07 -19.23
N ARG A 29 12.52 -7.71 -20.41
CA ARG A 29 11.25 -7.85 -21.14
C ARG A 29 10.27 -8.79 -20.46
N ILE A 30 10.74 -9.93 -19.95
CA ILE A 30 9.91 -10.93 -19.28
C ILE A 30 9.40 -10.39 -17.93
N LYS A 31 10.24 -9.61 -17.22
CA LYS A 31 9.85 -8.89 -16.00
C LYS A 31 8.68 -7.94 -16.23
N GLN A 32 8.71 -7.19 -17.34
CA GLN A 32 7.63 -6.26 -17.69
C GLN A 32 6.32 -6.98 -18.01
N GLU A 33 6.38 -8.05 -18.81
CA GLU A 33 5.19 -8.86 -19.13
C GLU A 33 4.61 -9.55 -17.89
N ALA A 34 5.46 -10.10 -17.02
CA ALA A 34 5.02 -10.69 -15.77
C ALA A 34 4.38 -9.65 -14.84
N ALA A 35 4.96 -8.45 -14.74
CA ALA A 35 4.37 -7.33 -14.00
C ALA A 35 2.98 -6.96 -14.54
N PHE A 36 2.86 -6.90 -15.87
CA PHE A 36 1.61 -6.55 -16.54
C PHE A 36 0.54 -7.63 -16.32
N ALA A 37 0.91 -8.90 -16.41
CA ALA A 37 0.01 -10.01 -16.12
C ALA A 37 -0.47 -9.99 -14.67
N ILE A 38 0.44 -9.86 -13.69
CA ILE A 38 0.08 -9.82 -12.27
C ILE A 38 -0.77 -8.58 -11.96
N GLY A 39 -0.36 -7.40 -12.41
CA GLY A 39 -1.13 -6.19 -12.12
C GLY A 39 -2.50 -6.20 -12.82
N SER A 40 -2.65 -6.95 -13.92
CA SER A 40 -3.95 -7.18 -14.59
C SER A 40 -4.86 -8.05 -13.77
N ALA A 41 -4.29 -9.08 -13.15
CA ALA A 41 -5.00 -9.91 -12.19
C ALA A 41 -5.41 -9.06 -10.98
N ILE A 42 -4.49 -8.30 -10.38
CA ILE A 42 -4.77 -7.44 -9.21
C ILE A 42 -5.84 -6.39 -9.53
N CYS A 43 -5.80 -5.74 -10.69
CA CYS A 43 -6.82 -4.75 -11.07
C CYS A 43 -8.23 -5.33 -11.19
N LYS A 44 -8.33 -6.62 -11.53
CA LYS A 44 -9.61 -7.34 -11.69
C LYS A 44 -9.98 -8.19 -10.48
N ALA A 45 -9.09 -8.31 -9.50
CA ALA A 45 -9.26 -9.17 -8.34
C ALA A 45 -10.18 -8.53 -7.29
N ASP A 46 -10.89 -9.39 -6.56
CA ASP A 46 -11.71 -9.00 -5.41
C ASP A 46 -10.84 -8.73 -4.17
N ASP A 47 -11.40 -8.06 -3.16
CA ASP A 47 -10.66 -7.65 -1.97
C ASP A 47 -9.99 -8.84 -1.24
N ASP A 48 -10.64 -10.00 -1.17
CA ASP A 48 -10.05 -11.22 -0.59
C ASP A 48 -8.89 -11.79 -1.42
N GLN A 49 -9.00 -11.73 -2.75
CA GLN A 49 -7.93 -12.13 -3.65
C GLN A 49 -6.75 -11.15 -3.53
N LEU A 50 -7.01 -9.85 -3.40
CA LEU A 50 -5.96 -8.84 -3.17
C LEU A 50 -5.18 -9.10 -1.89
N ARG A 51 -5.84 -9.52 -0.81
CA ARG A 51 -5.14 -9.92 0.42
C ARG A 51 -4.18 -11.08 0.16
N TYR A 52 -4.59 -12.05 -0.65
CA TYR A 52 -3.71 -13.14 -1.06
C TYR A 52 -2.48 -12.61 -1.83
N PHE A 53 -2.67 -11.76 -2.84
CA PHE A 53 -1.56 -11.15 -3.58
C PHE A 53 -0.61 -10.34 -2.66
N GLY A 54 -1.17 -9.56 -1.73
CA GLY A 54 -0.41 -8.82 -0.73
C GLY A 54 0.45 -9.73 0.15
N ASN A 55 -0.15 -10.80 0.68
CA ASN A 55 0.54 -11.82 1.48
C ASN A 55 1.62 -12.59 0.70
N GLN A 56 1.45 -12.78 -0.62
CA GLN A 56 2.49 -13.37 -1.47
C GLN A 56 3.68 -12.41 -1.72
N GLY A 57 3.65 -11.19 -1.18
CA GLY A 57 4.77 -10.25 -1.25
C GLY A 57 4.89 -9.49 -2.56
N CYS A 58 3.79 -9.33 -3.31
CA CYS A 58 3.78 -8.60 -4.58
C CYS A 58 4.20 -7.11 -4.45
N VAL A 59 4.09 -6.51 -3.26
CA VAL A 59 4.42 -5.10 -3.02
C VAL A 59 5.88 -4.78 -3.34
N ARG A 60 6.82 -5.68 -3.02
CA ARG A 60 8.26 -5.48 -3.27
C ARG A 60 8.62 -5.38 -4.77
N PRO A 61 8.22 -6.33 -5.64
CA PRO A 61 8.53 -6.23 -7.06
C PRO A 61 7.85 -5.02 -7.71
N PHE A 62 6.61 -4.67 -7.33
CA PHE A 62 5.97 -3.46 -7.85
C PHE A 62 6.65 -2.15 -7.39
N SER A 63 7.15 -2.08 -6.16
CA SER A 63 8.02 -0.97 -5.72
C SER A 63 9.28 -0.86 -6.58
N ASN A 64 9.88 -1.98 -7.00
CA ASN A 64 11.05 -1.92 -7.87
C ASN A 64 10.69 -1.42 -9.29
N LEU A 65 9.52 -1.79 -9.79
CA LEU A 65 9.03 -1.38 -11.09
C LEU A 65 8.67 0.12 -11.16
N LEU A 66 8.38 0.77 -10.03
CA LEU A 66 8.22 2.23 -9.94
C LEU A 66 9.50 3.02 -10.29
N ALA A 67 10.66 2.36 -10.37
CA ALA A 67 11.91 2.95 -10.84
C ALA A 67 12.14 2.74 -12.35
N SER A 68 11.18 2.16 -13.07
CA SER A 68 11.32 1.90 -14.51
C SER A 68 11.08 3.15 -15.34
N ASP A 69 11.80 3.32 -16.45
CA ASP A 69 11.61 4.44 -17.39
C ASP A 69 10.38 4.29 -18.30
N ASN A 70 9.75 3.11 -18.31
CA ASN A 70 8.58 2.84 -19.14
C ASN A 70 7.31 3.38 -18.49
N ARG A 71 6.67 4.38 -19.14
CA ARG A 71 5.45 5.03 -18.68
C ARG A 71 4.30 4.06 -18.45
N GLU A 72 4.12 3.07 -19.31
CA GLU A 72 3.03 2.10 -19.16
C GLU A 72 3.21 1.28 -17.88
N VAL A 73 4.44 0.82 -17.62
CA VAL A 73 4.80 0.06 -16.42
C VAL A 73 4.66 0.91 -15.15
N LEU A 74 5.04 2.19 -15.20
CA LEU A 74 4.85 3.14 -14.10
C LEU A 74 3.36 3.32 -13.78
N HIS A 75 2.57 3.63 -14.80
CA HIS A 75 1.13 3.84 -14.66
C HIS A 75 0.43 2.58 -14.13
N TYR A 76 0.94 1.41 -14.51
CA TYR A 76 0.47 0.13 -14.00
C TYR A 76 0.82 -0.12 -12.55
N SER A 77 2.08 0.09 -12.20
CA SER A 77 2.60 -0.12 -10.86
C SER A 77 1.91 0.80 -9.86
N LEU A 78 1.65 2.06 -10.24
CA LEU A 78 0.87 3.00 -9.44
C LEU A 78 -0.56 2.50 -9.16
N ARG A 79 -1.26 2.01 -10.19
CA ARG A 79 -2.61 1.47 -10.02
C ARG A 79 -2.65 0.27 -9.09
N VAL A 80 -1.67 -0.62 -9.21
CA VAL A 80 -1.54 -1.80 -8.34
C VAL A 80 -1.30 -1.38 -6.89
N VAL A 81 -0.34 -0.48 -6.66
CA VAL A 81 -0.02 0.04 -5.33
C VAL A 81 -1.23 0.74 -4.71
N GLU A 82 -1.93 1.60 -5.45
CA GLU A 82 -3.13 2.29 -4.98
C GLU A 82 -4.23 1.29 -4.54
N LYS A 83 -4.47 0.26 -5.35
CA LYS A 83 -5.50 -0.74 -5.06
C LYS A 83 -5.14 -1.58 -3.82
N ILE A 84 -3.88 -1.98 -3.66
CA ILE A 84 -3.40 -2.73 -2.48
C ILE A 84 -3.50 -1.86 -1.22
N LEU A 85 -3.06 -0.60 -1.28
CA LEU A 85 -3.14 0.33 -0.14
C LEU A 85 -4.60 0.57 0.29
N LYS A 86 -5.53 0.66 -0.68
CA LYS A 86 -6.96 0.80 -0.42
C LYS A 86 -7.53 -0.40 0.35
N VAL A 87 -7.15 -1.62 -0.03
CA VAL A 87 -7.55 -2.84 0.71
C VAL A 87 -6.95 -2.81 2.12
N GLY A 88 -5.67 -2.48 2.26
CA GLY A 88 -5.03 -2.32 3.58
C GLY A 88 -5.74 -1.34 4.50
N HIS A 89 -6.17 -0.20 3.98
CA HIS A 89 -6.92 0.78 4.75
C HIS A 89 -8.32 0.25 5.13
N ALA A 90 -8.99 -0.50 4.24
CA ALA A 90 -10.25 -1.16 4.56
C ALA A 90 -10.08 -2.24 5.65
N ASP A 91 -8.94 -2.93 5.66
CA ASP A 91 -8.58 -3.96 6.64
C ASP A 91 -8.35 -3.34 8.01
N LYS A 92 -7.61 -2.21 8.06
CA LYS A 92 -7.44 -1.37 9.25
C LYS A 92 -8.79 -0.92 9.80
N LYS A 93 -9.65 -0.36 8.96
CA LYS A 93 -10.99 0.11 9.38
C LYS A 93 -11.90 -1.02 9.89
N SER A 94 -11.69 -2.23 9.39
CA SER A 94 -12.43 -3.43 9.80
C SER A 94 -11.84 -4.12 11.03
N GLY A 95 -10.76 -3.59 11.61
CA GLY A 95 -10.08 -4.16 12.79
C GLY A 95 -9.43 -5.53 12.57
N LYS A 96 -9.24 -5.95 11.31
CA LYS A 96 -8.65 -7.26 10.96
C LYS A 96 -7.12 -7.27 11.07
N THR A 97 -6.48 -6.11 10.92
CA THR A 97 -5.03 -5.92 10.95
C THR A 97 -4.71 -4.69 11.78
N GLY A 98 -4.47 -4.86 13.09
CA GLY A 98 -3.85 -3.88 13.99
C GLY A 98 -4.27 -2.40 13.88
N ASP A 99 -3.41 -1.51 14.39
CA ASP A 99 -3.56 -0.04 14.30
C ASP A 99 -2.92 0.53 13.00
N GLU A 100 -2.16 -0.28 12.26
CA GLU A 100 -1.35 0.15 11.11
C GLU A 100 -1.67 -0.64 9.82
N ASN A 101 -1.47 0.01 8.67
CA ASN A 101 -1.63 -0.62 7.37
C ASN A 101 -0.39 -1.45 7.00
N VAL A 102 -0.50 -2.77 7.14
CA VAL A 102 0.59 -3.73 6.85
C VAL A 102 1.18 -3.52 5.44
N TYR A 103 0.36 -3.20 4.44
CA TYR A 103 0.86 -2.99 3.08
C TYR A 103 1.61 -1.67 2.91
N LEU A 104 1.27 -0.63 3.69
CA LEU A 104 2.04 0.61 3.68
C LEU A 104 3.42 0.39 4.31
N GLU A 105 3.49 -0.35 5.41
CA GLU A 105 4.76 -0.73 6.03
C GLU A 105 5.63 -1.55 5.06
N MET A 106 5.04 -2.52 4.36
CA MET A 106 5.74 -3.28 3.32
C MET A 106 6.25 -2.39 2.18
N LEU A 107 5.47 -1.38 1.76
CA LEU A 107 5.87 -0.42 0.75
C LEU A 107 7.03 0.47 1.23
N ARG A 108 6.99 0.90 2.50
CA ARG A 108 8.06 1.66 3.17
C ARG A 108 9.36 0.86 3.21
N ASN A 109 9.28 -0.39 3.68
CA ASN A 109 10.42 -1.31 3.77
C ASN A 109 11.00 -1.66 2.39
N ALA A 110 10.18 -1.59 1.33
CA ALA A 110 10.63 -1.76 -0.05
C ALA A 110 11.17 -0.48 -0.70
N GLY A 111 11.28 0.62 0.03
CA GLY A 111 11.71 1.93 -0.50
C GLY A 111 10.75 2.51 -1.54
N GLY A 112 9.49 2.06 -1.59
CA GLY A 112 8.50 2.51 -2.57
C GLY A 112 8.09 3.96 -2.38
N ILE A 113 8.08 4.43 -1.13
CA ILE A 113 7.70 5.82 -0.78
C ILE A 113 8.69 6.82 -1.39
N CYS A 114 10.00 6.58 -1.27
CA CYS A 114 11.02 7.43 -1.87
C CYS A 114 10.87 7.52 -3.40
N LYS A 115 10.53 6.40 -4.06
CA LYS A 115 10.29 6.37 -5.50
C LYS A 115 9.02 7.12 -5.90
N LEU A 116 7.94 7.00 -5.12
CA LEU A 116 6.71 7.79 -5.33
C LEU A 116 6.96 9.30 -5.17
N LEU A 117 7.78 9.70 -4.18
CA LEU A 117 8.17 11.10 -4.00
C LEU A 117 9.01 11.60 -5.17
N HIS A 118 9.96 10.79 -5.65
CA HIS A 118 10.75 11.12 -6.83
C HIS A 118 9.88 11.26 -8.09
N LEU A 119 8.90 10.38 -8.29
CA LEU A 119 7.92 10.51 -9.38
C LEU A 119 7.04 11.76 -9.21
N THR A 120 6.74 12.14 -7.98
CA THR A 120 5.92 13.32 -7.70
C THR A 120 6.63 14.63 -8.10
N ASP A 121 7.96 14.68 -8.05
CA ASP A 121 8.74 15.87 -8.41
C ASP A 121 9.29 15.83 -9.85
N HIS A 122 9.65 14.63 -10.33
CA HIS A 122 10.37 14.45 -11.59
C HIS A 122 9.60 13.69 -12.68
N ALA A 123 8.33 13.29 -12.46
CA ALA A 123 7.55 12.68 -13.54
C ALA A 123 7.31 13.68 -14.67
N ARG A 124 7.57 13.25 -15.91
CA ARG A 124 7.25 14.00 -17.13
C ARG A 124 5.75 13.99 -17.48
N ASP A 125 5.00 13.13 -16.80
CA ASP A 125 3.60 12.84 -17.11
C ASP A 125 2.73 13.31 -15.94
N GLU A 126 1.86 14.29 -16.20
CA GLU A 126 1.04 14.95 -15.18
C GLU A 126 0.06 13.97 -14.52
N ASP A 127 -0.48 13.00 -15.26
CA ASP A 127 -1.42 12.00 -14.72
C ASP A 127 -0.71 11.09 -13.70
N ILE A 128 0.52 10.67 -14.00
CA ILE A 128 1.36 9.86 -13.10
C ILE A 128 1.69 10.68 -11.85
N GLN A 129 2.04 11.95 -12.03
CA GLN A 129 2.39 12.86 -10.96
C GLN A 129 1.20 13.10 -10.00
N GLU A 130 0.03 13.40 -10.53
CA GLU A 130 -1.19 13.64 -9.74
C GLU A 130 -1.61 12.38 -8.97
N ARG A 131 -1.56 11.22 -9.62
CA ARG A 131 -1.84 9.94 -8.94
C ARG A 131 -0.86 9.65 -7.82
N ALA A 132 0.44 9.83 -8.04
CA ALA A 132 1.46 9.63 -7.02
C ALA A 132 1.25 10.59 -5.83
N LYS A 133 0.97 11.87 -6.10
CA LYS A 133 0.60 12.87 -5.08
C LYS A 133 -0.59 12.42 -4.27
N LYS A 134 -1.66 11.97 -4.92
CA LYS A 134 -2.88 11.52 -4.26
C LYS A 134 -2.64 10.31 -3.35
N VAL A 135 -1.85 9.33 -3.82
CA VAL A 135 -1.47 8.16 -3.01
C VAL A 135 -0.67 8.57 -1.78
N ILE A 136 0.33 9.46 -1.94
CA ILE A 136 1.11 9.98 -0.81
C ILE A 136 0.22 10.78 0.16
N GLN A 137 -0.64 11.68 -0.35
CA GLN A 137 -1.54 12.47 0.51
C GLN A 137 -2.50 11.60 1.30
N THR A 138 -3.10 10.61 0.65
CA THR A 138 -4.15 9.78 1.26
C THR A 138 -3.57 8.79 2.26
N TYR A 139 -2.40 8.20 1.99
CA TYR A 139 -1.90 7.08 2.80
C TYR A 139 -0.67 7.41 3.63
N TYR A 140 0.18 8.37 3.20
CA TYR A 140 1.38 8.73 3.94
C TYR A 140 1.15 9.90 4.91
N TRP A 141 0.48 10.97 4.48
CA TRP A 141 0.24 12.13 5.35
C TRP A 141 -0.90 11.91 6.35
N MET A 142 -1.98 11.22 5.96
CA MET A 142 -3.05 10.86 6.92
C MET A 142 -2.55 9.95 8.05
N GLU A 143 -1.58 9.07 7.79
CA GLU A 143 -1.01 8.22 8.85
C GLU A 143 -0.05 8.98 9.76
N GLN A 144 0.73 9.95 9.25
CA GLN A 144 1.57 10.78 10.11
C GLN A 144 0.75 11.71 11.02
N GLU A 145 -0.36 12.29 10.54
CA GLU A 145 -1.25 13.10 11.40
C GLU A 145 -1.94 12.30 12.51
N MET A 146 -2.16 10.99 12.32
CA MET A 146 -2.67 10.12 13.39
C MET A 146 -1.62 9.81 14.47
N VAL A 147 -0.33 9.87 14.16
CA VAL A 147 0.75 9.70 15.14
C VAL A 147 0.93 10.97 15.98
N PHE A 148 0.72 12.15 15.40
CA PHE A 148 0.79 13.43 16.14
C PHE A 148 -0.40 13.68 17.08
N SER A 149 -1.44 12.85 17.02
CA SER A 149 -2.64 13.01 17.86
C SER A 149 -2.68 12.09 19.08
N LYS A 150 -1.64 11.26 19.32
CA LYS A 150 -1.64 10.26 20.41
C LYS A 150 -0.81 10.62 21.64
N ASP A 151 -0.24 11.81 21.72
CA ASP A 151 0.50 12.30 22.90
C ASP A 151 -0.08 13.60 23.48
N ASP A 152 -1.36 13.61 23.88
CA ASP A 152 -1.84 14.62 24.84
C ASP A 152 -3.13 14.19 25.56
N GLU A 153 -3.11 13.04 26.24
CA GLU A 153 -4.10 12.75 27.29
C GLU A 153 -3.52 11.76 28.31
N GLY A 154 -2.71 12.28 29.24
CA GLY A 154 -1.91 11.47 30.14
C GLY A 154 -1.55 12.10 31.49
N GLY A 155 -2.49 12.83 32.11
CA GLY A 155 -2.60 12.88 33.58
C GLY A 155 -1.87 14.00 34.34
N THR A 156 -2.67 14.92 34.89
CA THR A 156 -2.72 15.12 36.36
C THR A 156 -4.09 15.70 36.73
N ASN A 157 -4.98 14.83 37.20
CA ASN A 157 -6.02 15.26 38.13
C ASN A 157 -5.29 15.48 39.47
N ALA A 158 -5.32 16.72 39.96
CA ALA A 158 -5.07 17.03 41.36
C ALA A 158 -6.21 17.97 41.80
N SER A 159 -7.35 17.35 42.09
CA SER A 159 -8.48 18.02 42.73
C SER A 159 -8.10 18.30 44.19
N TYR A 160 -7.44 19.43 44.45
CA TYR A 160 -7.32 19.97 45.81
C TYR A 160 -8.64 20.64 46.19
N GLY A 161 -9.55 19.83 46.71
CA GLY A 161 -10.74 20.29 47.40
C GLY A 161 -10.85 19.58 48.73
N SER A 162 -10.43 20.23 49.83
CA SER A 162 -10.99 20.02 51.16
C SER A 162 -10.67 21.22 52.04
N ASN A 163 -11.67 22.09 52.13
CA ASN A 163 -11.84 23.12 53.14
C ASN A 163 -12.07 22.47 54.51
N SER A 164 -11.42 22.94 55.57
CA SER A 164 -12.02 22.99 56.91
C SER A 164 -11.26 23.95 57.82
N SER A 165 -11.89 25.12 58.02
CA SER A 165 -11.82 25.92 59.25
C SER A 165 -12.04 25.04 60.50
N TRP A 166 -11.44 25.44 61.64
CA TRP A 166 -11.99 25.47 63.02
C TRP A 166 -10.95 25.11 64.11
N ARG A 167 -10.65 26.12 64.96
CA ARG A 167 -10.20 26.07 66.38
C ARG A 167 -8.78 25.49 66.63
N SER A 168 -7.95 26.02 67.54
CA SER A 168 -8.17 26.81 68.75
C SER A 168 -6.91 27.61 69.11
#